data_AF-A0A443QRH8-F1
#
_entry.id   AF-A0A443QRH8-F1
#
_cell.length_a   1.000
_cell.length_b   1.000
_cell.length_c   1.000
_cell.angle_alpha   90.00
_cell.angle_beta   90.00
_cell.angle_gamma   90.00
#
_symmetry.space_group_name_H-M   'P 1'
#
loop_
_entity.id
_entity.type
_entity.pdbx_description
1 polymer ?
#
loop_
_entity_poly.entity_id
_entity_poly.type
_entity_poly.pdbx_seq_one_letter_code
_entity_poly.pdbx_strand_id
1 'polypeptide(L)'
;MAEFATLDSATVHDNIARKQAAAETVVRKTPTYRISSQHAEITALIRHLIENNGSRRAEILRTLRKLVKKSGGQLPDVDRMEFFEAFYHMVGDQRWKVACECTMLIVDIIPQMGDHDLDPCVSVVLPRVIPNLGHESIDVRRATLRLLHVYMRYTNNLQKVLRMYVQYGLQSSDKNAQKGCILSLPLLFTEEFGNENLFPLVESLGNLLVNSEASLFYPVFLALQRLHSLVGNETFKLYLKHINPEAVMLYQRVLSRNSTANSGRNENEAVDFGDLQNNNTVSIDKLITCGDTPKPFEDYAKKDSDSSTDNRFAEPERAFKPRMLFDADYTLRYGVFPPAALNRVLSSKLNEKNDGIQQILSVLREAPSNHISALIPYLDAFMEDVVNKLVDHPNFKITLHGLEMVEAVIERLKLSTQSFIKPIVKVLFKRLGDSRAVVREHNIKVIHRMMYHFPPQHVIECILEQKYHRNPKIREEVVNRVTAALLMFPRTEFDLCKLCYEIAPMLVDSKRMVRLASLECIAVLAQALGHHRLTPLMSAVEATEAGSESEGLINAVQVSF
;
A
#
# COMPACT_ATOMS: atom_id res chain seq x y z
N MET A 1 10.13 37.53 57.17
CA MET A 1 9.35 37.40 58.41
C MET A 1 7.88 37.55 58.05
N ALA A 2 7.06 36.72 58.66
CA ALA A 2 5.65 36.52 58.39
C ALA A 2 4.78 37.74 58.68
N GLU A 3 3.66 37.86 57.96
CA GLU A 3 2.42 38.38 58.54
C GLU A 3 1.23 37.59 57.98
N PHE A 4 0.46 37.05 58.92
CA PHE A 4 -0.74 36.26 58.74
C PHE A 4 -1.91 37.15 58.30
N ALA A 5 -2.68 36.72 57.30
CA ALA A 5 -4.05 37.17 57.09
C ALA A 5 -4.95 35.93 57.04
N THR A 6 -5.68 35.73 58.13
CA THR A 6 -6.75 34.75 58.30
C THR A 6 -7.90 35.07 57.35
N LEU A 7 -8.14 34.20 56.34
CA LEU A 7 -9.40 34.20 55.59
C LEU A 7 -10.36 33.14 56.18
N ASP A 8 -11.56 33.62 56.41
CA ASP A 8 -12.65 33.07 57.19
C ASP A 8 -13.22 31.76 56.56
N SER A 9 -13.14 30.65 57.30
CA SER A 9 -13.61 29.32 56.84
C SER A 9 -15.13 29.21 56.73
N ALA A 10 -15.88 30.21 57.23
CA ALA A 10 -17.35 30.23 57.17
C ALA A 10 -17.90 30.63 55.79
N THR A 11 -17.18 31.45 55.03
CA THR A 11 -17.62 31.93 53.70
C THR A 11 -17.37 30.95 52.54
N VAL A 12 -16.55 29.93 52.75
CA VAL A 12 -16.26 28.89 51.75
C VAL A 12 -17.31 27.77 51.79
N HIS A 13 -17.79 27.41 52.98
CA HIS A 13 -18.82 26.36 53.12
C HIS A 13 -20.20 26.78 52.59
N ASP A 14 -20.59 28.04 52.75
CA ASP A 14 -21.91 28.52 52.30
C ASP A 14 -21.99 28.67 50.75
N ASN A 15 -20.84 28.90 50.10
CA ASN A 15 -20.73 28.93 48.64
C ASN A 15 -20.68 27.52 48.00
N ILE A 16 -20.22 26.50 48.74
CA ILE A 16 -20.25 25.10 48.29
C ILE A 16 -21.67 24.53 48.44
N ALA A 17 -22.37 24.83 49.54
CA ALA A 17 -23.75 24.39 49.77
C ALA A 17 -24.74 25.00 48.74
N ARG A 18 -24.59 26.29 48.38
CA ARG A 18 -25.43 26.92 47.34
C ARG A 18 -25.14 26.41 45.92
N LYS A 19 -23.90 26.00 45.61
CA LYS A 19 -23.57 25.35 44.33
C LYS A 19 -24.06 23.90 44.26
N GLN A 20 -24.12 23.18 45.39
CA GLN A 20 -24.68 21.82 45.46
C GLN A 20 -26.21 21.83 45.37
N ALA A 21 -26.89 22.77 46.05
CA ALA A 21 -28.35 22.88 45.98
C ALA A 21 -28.87 23.33 44.59
N ALA A 22 -28.11 24.14 43.86
CA ALA A 22 -28.45 24.53 42.48
C ALA A 22 -28.13 23.44 41.43
N ALA A 23 -27.31 22.43 41.78
CA ALA A 23 -27.04 21.28 40.94
C ALA A 23 -28.12 20.17 41.08
N GLU A 24 -28.86 20.14 42.18
CA GLU A 24 -29.90 19.14 42.45
C GLU A 24 -31.31 19.53 41.94
N THR A 25 -31.52 20.75 41.43
CA THR A 25 -32.83 21.19 40.90
C THR A 25 -32.92 21.27 39.38
N VAL A 26 -31.92 20.79 38.64
CA VAL A 26 -32.07 20.49 37.21
C VAL A 26 -32.26 18.98 37.07
N VAL A 27 -33.49 18.53 37.35
CA VAL A 27 -33.99 17.23 36.87
C VAL A 27 -33.98 17.27 35.34
N ARG A 28 -32.82 16.96 34.77
CA ARG A 28 -32.69 16.58 33.36
C ARG A 28 -33.48 15.30 33.20
N LYS A 29 -34.72 15.42 32.69
CA LYS A 29 -35.42 14.32 32.03
C LYS A 29 -34.60 13.90 30.79
N THR A 30 -33.65 12.99 30.98
CA THR A 30 -32.92 12.24 29.96
C THR A 30 -32.56 10.86 30.54
N PRO A 31 -32.42 9.79 29.75
CA PRO A 31 -33.38 9.14 28.87
C PRO A 31 -33.55 7.66 29.31
N THR A 32 -33.75 7.40 30.60
CA THR A 32 -33.79 6.02 31.15
C THR A 32 -34.87 5.14 30.49
N TYR A 33 -36.02 5.72 30.14
CA TYR A 33 -37.11 5.01 29.44
C TYR A 33 -36.78 4.67 27.96
N ARG A 34 -35.92 5.46 27.30
CA ARG A 34 -35.48 5.18 25.91
C ARG A 34 -34.41 4.10 25.87
N ILE A 35 -33.50 4.10 26.84
CA ILE A 35 -32.44 3.09 26.96
C ILE A 35 -33.05 1.72 27.28
N SER A 36 -34.01 1.64 28.21
CA SER A 36 -34.70 0.38 28.54
C SER A 36 -35.51 -0.20 27.36
N SER A 37 -36.18 0.66 26.58
CA SER A 37 -36.90 0.26 25.37
C SER A 37 -35.97 -0.27 24.28
N GLN A 38 -34.78 0.32 24.12
CA GLN A 38 -33.78 -0.12 23.13
C GLN A 38 -33.13 -1.44 23.52
N HIS A 39 -32.86 -1.66 24.82
CA HIS A 39 -32.33 -2.93 25.30
C HIS A 39 -33.31 -4.08 25.10
N ALA A 40 -34.61 -3.87 25.36
CA ALA A 40 -35.64 -4.87 25.10
C ALA A 40 -35.75 -5.22 23.60
N GLU A 41 -35.63 -4.23 22.72
CA GLU A 41 -35.61 -4.43 21.27
C GLU A 41 -34.37 -5.21 20.82
N ILE A 42 -33.19 -4.89 21.36
CA ILE A 42 -31.95 -5.64 21.07
C ILE A 42 -32.08 -7.10 21.51
N THR A 43 -32.54 -7.37 22.74
CA THR A 43 -32.70 -8.74 23.25
C THR A 43 -33.70 -9.55 22.41
N ALA A 44 -34.79 -8.94 21.95
CA ALA A 44 -35.76 -9.59 21.06
C ALA A 44 -35.15 -9.93 19.69
N LEU A 45 -34.41 -8.99 19.09
CA LEU A 45 -33.74 -9.22 17.81
C LEU A 45 -32.66 -10.31 17.92
N ILE A 46 -31.93 -10.40 19.03
CA ILE A 46 -30.94 -11.45 19.19
C ILE A 46 -31.59 -12.82 19.34
N ARG A 47 -32.70 -12.96 20.08
CA ARG A 47 -33.48 -14.21 20.10
C ARG A 47 -33.97 -14.60 18.70
N HIS A 48 -34.48 -13.63 17.94
CA HIS A 48 -34.90 -13.87 16.56
C HIS A 48 -33.75 -14.21 15.59
N LEU A 49 -32.49 -13.85 15.88
CA LEU A 49 -31.35 -14.27 15.05
C LEU A 49 -31.16 -15.79 15.07
N ILE A 50 -31.38 -16.40 16.23
CA ILE A 50 -31.22 -17.85 16.44
C ILE A 50 -32.31 -18.62 15.68
N GLU A 51 -33.54 -18.12 15.68
CA GLU A 51 -34.75 -18.79 15.16
C GLU A 51 -34.94 -18.70 13.62
N ASN A 52 -34.31 -17.75 12.92
CA ASN A 52 -34.63 -17.42 11.53
C ASN A 52 -33.63 -17.97 10.47
N ASN A 53 -34.01 -17.97 9.19
CA ASN A 53 -33.17 -18.40 8.07
C ASN A 53 -32.26 -17.28 7.49
N GLY A 54 -31.26 -17.65 6.69
CA GLY A 54 -30.10 -16.80 6.32
C GLY A 54 -30.41 -15.40 5.75
N SER A 55 -31.39 -15.26 4.84
CA SER A 55 -31.73 -13.94 4.27
C SER A 55 -32.32 -12.99 5.30
N ARG A 56 -33.14 -13.53 6.22
CA ARG A 56 -33.74 -12.75 7.32
C ARG A 56 -32.71 -12.44 8.40
N ARG A 57 -31.77 -13.35 8.67
CA ARG A 57 -30.62 -13.12 9.57
C ARG A 57 -29.77 -11.91 9.16
N ALA A 58 -29.46 -11.74 7.88
CA ALA A 58 -28.67 -10.60 7.41
C ALA A 58 -29.37 -9.25 7.65
N GLU A 59 -30.70 -9.20 7.48
CA GLU A 59 -31.49 -7.99 7.75
C GLU A 59 -31.58 -7.69 9.25
N ILE A 60 -31.79 -8.73 10.05
CA ILE A 60 -31.81 -8.62 11.52
C ILE A 60 -30.44 -8.14 12.02
N LEU A 61 -29.32 -8.69 11.53
CA LEU A 61 -27.96 -8.24 11.88
C LEU A 61 -27.74 -6.77 11.52
N ARG A 62 -28.18 -6.32 10.34
CA ARG A 62 -28.09 -4.90 9.96
C ARG A 62 -28.90 -4.00 10.87
N THR A 63 -30.10 -4.43 11.24
CA THR A 63 -30.97 -3.68 12.16
C THR A 63 -30.36 -3.61 13.54
N LEU A 64 -29.91 -4.75 14.07
CA LEU A 64 -29.22 -4.86 15.35
C LEU A 64 -27.97 -3.97 15.40
N ARG A 65 -27.15 -3.99 14.35
CA ARG A 65 -25.96 -3.14 14.25
C ARG A 65 -26.29 -1.64 14.26
N LYS A 66 -27.37 -1.22 13.59
CA LYS A 66 -27.84 0.18 13.65
C LYS A 66 -28.27 0.56 15.07
N LEU A 67 -28.93 -0.34 15.80
CA LEU A 67 -29.36 -0.12 17.17
C LEU A 67 -28.18 -0.09 18.14
N VAL A 68 -27.26 -1.04 18.04
CA VAL A 68 -26.02 -1.10 18.85
C VAL A 68 -25.17 0.16 18.65
N LYS A 69 -25.05 0.66 17.43
CA LYS A 69 -24.36 1.95 17.18
C LYS A 69 -25.07 3.14 17.82
N LYS A 70 -26.41 3.14 17.83
CA LYS A 70 -27.20 4.19 18.49
C LYS A 70 -27.10 4.13 20.01
N SER A 71 -26.90 2.94 20.60
CA SER A 71 -26.63 2.75 22.03
C SER A 71 -25.16 2.88 22.42
N GLY A 72 -24.31 3.40 21.52
CA GLY A 72 -22.88 3.60 21.81
C GLY A 72 -22.05 2.31 21.89
N GLY A 73 -22.56 1.19 21.36
CA GLY A 73 -21.90 -0.12 21.37
C GLY A 73 -22.32 -1.03 22.53
N GLN A 74 -23.19 -0.55 23.43
CA GLN A 74 -23.60 -1.31 24.61
C GLN A 74 -24.63 -2.40 24.23
N LEU A 75 -24.31 -3.64 24.62
CA LEU A 75 -25.28 -4.73 24.65
C LEU A 75 -26.16 -4.65 25.91
N PRO A 76 -27.41 -5.15 25.88
CA PRO A 76 -28.21 -5.37 27.07
C PRO A 76 -27.50 -6.25 28.10
N ASP A 77 -27.89 -6.09 29.37
CA ASP A 77 -27.42 -6.90 30.49
C ASP A 77 -27.97 -8.33 30.36
N VAL A 78 -27.31 -9.12 29.53
CA VAL A 78 -27.65 -10.49 29.14
C VAL A 78 -26.33 -11.26 29.03
N ASP A 79 -26.38 -12.58 29.20
CA ASP A 79 -25.22 -13.44 29.04
C ASP A 79 -24.59 -13.26 27.65
N ARG A 80 -23.41 -12.62 27.64
CA ARG A 80 -22.67 -12.29 26.42
C ARG A 80 -22.11 -13.55 25.77
N MET A 81 -21.83 -14.60 26.54
CA MET A 81 -21.24 -15.84 26.05
C MET A 81 -22.20 -16.58 25.12
N GLU A 82 -23.48 -16.71 25.52
CA GLU A 82 -24.53 -17.34 24.71
C GLU A 82 -24.63 -16.69 23.31
N PHE A 83 -24.48 -15.37 23.24
CA PHE A 83 -24.51 -14.64 21.97
C PHE A 83 -23.26 -14.87 21.11
N PHE A 84 -22.08 -14.96 21.71
CA PHE A 84 -20.86 -15.26 20.96
C PHE A 84 -20.84 -16.71 20.45
N GLU A 85 -21.45 -17.64 21.18
CA GLU A 85 -21.71 -19.00 20.70
C GLU A 85 -22.67 -19.00 19.50
N ALA A 86 -23.72 -18.18 19.53
CA ALA A 86 -24.59 -17.98 18.36
C ALA A 86 -23.84 -17.33 17.18
N PHE A 87 -23.00 -16.32 17.45
CA PHE A 87 -22.22 -15.63 16.43
C PHE A 87 -21.19 -16.54 15.77
N TYR A 88 -20.64 -17.53 16.47
CA TYR A 88 -19.73 -18.52 15.90
C TYR A 88 -20.32 -19.17 14.63
N HIS A 89 -21.58 -19.57 14.68
CA HIS A 89 -22.27 -20.17 13.55
C HIS A 89 -22.55 -19.17 12.42
N MET A 90 -22.81 -17.91 12.75
CA MET A 90 -23.14 -16.86 11.78
C MET A 90 -21.92 -16.33 11.05
N VAL A 91 -20.77 -16.21 11.72
CA VAL A 91 -19.48 -15.84 11.10
C VAL A 91 -19.06 -16.87 10.04
N GLY A 92 -19.44 -18.14 10.22
CA GLY A 92 -19.21 -19.21 9.25
C GLY A 92 -20.38 -19.49 8.30
N ASP A 93 -21.38 -18.60 8.20
CA ASP A 93 -22.56 -18.83 7.35
C ASP A 93 -22.20 -18.83 5.86
N GLN A 94 -22.79 -19.75 5.08
CA GLN A 94 -22.59 -19.86 3.63
C GLN A 94 -22.91 -18.55 2.89
N ARG A 95 -23.80 -17.71 3.42
CA ARG A 95 -24.10 -16.41 2.83
C ARG A 95 -23.11 -15.40 3.37
N TRP A 96 -22.19 -14.96 2.51
CA TRP A 96 -21.15 -13.97 2.86
C TRP A 96 -21.69 -12.70 3.54
N LYS A 97 -22.91 -12.26 3.21
CA LYS A 97 -23.54 -11.08 3.84
C LYS A 97 -23.84 -11.29 5.32
N VAL A 98 -24.24 -12.49 5.73
CA VAL A 98 -24.49 -12.83 7.14
C VAL A 98 -23.17 -12.85 7.90
N ALA A 99 -22.17 -13.53 7.35
CA ALA A 99 -20.82 -13.57 7.93
C ALA A 99 -20.23 -12.16 8.09
N CYS A 100 -20.32 -11.33 7.05
CA CYS A 100 -19.83 -9.95 7.06
C CYS A 100 -20.54 -9.07 8.10
N GLU A 101 -21.88 -9.05 8.13
CA GLU A 101 -22.63 -8.22 9.08
C GLU A 101 -22.45 -8.70 10.52
N CYS A 102 -22.37 -10.01 10.76
CA CYS A 102 -22.08 -10.56 12.08
C CYS A 102 -20.67 -10.17 12.56
N THR A 103 -19.67 -10.28 11.68
CA THR A 103 -18.29 -9.89 11.97
C THR A 103 -18.20 -8.40 12.30
N MET A 104 -18.90 -7.55 11.55
CA MET A 104 -18.95 -6.11 11.80
C MET A 104 -19.76 -5.72 13.04
N LEU A 105 -20.76 -6.51 13.42
CA LEU A 105 -21.48 -6.33 14.68
C LEU A 105 -20.54 -6.59 15.86
N ILE A 106 -19.74 -7.67 15.83
CA ILE A 106 -18.74 -7.96 16.86
C ILE A 106 -17.72 -6.82 16.98
N VAL A 107 -17.25 -6.29 15.85
CA VAL A 107 -16.37 -5.10 15.81
C VAL A 107 -16.97 -3.91 16.56
N ASP A 108 -18.26 -3.66 16.38
CA ASP A 108 -18.95 -2.52 17.00
C ASP A 108 -19.18 -2.73 18.51
N ILE A 109 -19.14 -3.98 19.00
CA ILE A 109 -19.35 -4.37 20.41
C ILE A 109 -18.04 -4.36 21.21
N ILE A 110 -16.92 -4.81 20.63
CA ILE A 110 -15.62 -4.97 21.33
C ILE A 110 -15.23 -3.78 22.20
N PRO A 111 -15.31 -2.51 21.74
CA PRO A 111 -14.89 -1.34 22.54
C PRO A 111 -15.66 -1.11 23.84
N GLN A 112 -16.84 -1.72 23.99
CA GLN A 112 -17.69 -1.60 25.18
C GLN A 112 -17.64 -2.83 26.09
N MET A 113 -16.85 -3.85 25.72
CA MET A 113 -16.66 -5.03 26.54
C MET A 113 -15.63 -4.75 27.63
N GLY A 114 -15.89 -5.23 28.85
CA GLY A 114 -14.90 -5.20 29.92
C GLY A 114 -13.88 -6.33 29.78
N ASP A 115 -12.73 -6.18 30.42
CA ASP A 115 -11.61 -7.12 30.36
C ASP A 115 -11.99 -8.55 30.75
N HIS A 116 -12.96 -8.72 31.67
CA HIS A 116 -13.43 -10.03 32.11
C HIS A 116 -14.22 -10.80 31.05
N ASP A 117 -14.91 -10.11 30.13
CA ASP A 117 -15.81 -10.74 29.15
C ASP A 117 -15.19 -10.80 27.75
N LEU A 118 -14.33 -9.84 27.40
CA LEU A 118 -13.79 -9.67 26.05
C LEU A 118 -13.06 -10.92 25.55
N ASP A 119 -12.01 -11.34 26.24
CA ASP A 119 -11.17 -12.47 25.81
C ASP A 119 -11.94 -13.79 25.79
N PRO A 120 -12.74 -14.18 26.82
CA PRO A 120 -13.57 -15.38 26.76
C PRO A 120 -14.54 -15.39 25.57
N CYS A 121 -15.29 -14.30 25.36
CA CYS A 121 -16.29 -14.22 24.31
C CYS A 121 -15.67 -14.24 22.91
N VAL A 122 -14.68 -13.38 22.63
CA VAL A 122 -14.07 -13.29 21.31
C VAL A 122 -13.30 -14.58 20.98
N SER A 123 -12.69 -15.23 21.99
CA SER A 123 -12.02 -16.53 21.79
C SER A 123 -12.96 -17.60 21.22
N VAL A 124 -14.26 -17.56 21.52
CA VAL A 124 -15.24 -18.52 20.97
C VAL A 124 -15.31 -18.41 19.46
N VAL A 125 -15.32 -17.18 18.91
CA VAL A 125 -15.56 -16.93 17.48
C VAL A 125 -14.28 -16.97 16.64
N LEU A 126 -13.10 -16.73 17.24
CA LEU A 126 -11.81 -16.71 16.53
C LEU A 126 -11.54 -17.91 15.61
N PRO A 127 -11.86 -19.17 15.97
CA PRO A 127 -11.66 -20.33 15.10
C PRO A 127 -12.44 -20.24 13.77
N ARG A 128 -13.50 -19.44 13.69
CA ARG A 128 -14.27 -19.17 12.45
C ARG A 128 -13.90 -17.85 11.81
N VAL A 129 -13.52 -16.85 12.61
CA VAL A 129 -13.07 -15.55 12.12
C VAL A 129 -11.74 -15.68 11.38
N ILE A 130 -10.71 -16.30 11.96
CA ILE A 130 -9.36 -16.33 11.37
C ILE A 130 -9.34 -16.92 9.95
N PRO A 131 -9.98 -18.07 9.66
CA PRO A 131 -10.03 -18.62 8.31
C PRO A 131 -10.71 -17.70 7.27
N ASN A 132 -11.61 -16.82 7.70
CA ASN A 132 -12.31 -15.89 6.81
C ASN A 132 -11.39 -14.83 6.18
N LEU A 133 -10.14 -14.70 6.62
CA LEU A 133 -9.11 -13.94 5.90
C LEU A 133 -8.83 -14.51 4.49
N GLY A 134 -9.13 -15.79 4.27
CA GLY A 134 -9.05 -16.47 2.97
C GLY A 134 -10.36 -16.54 2.19
N HIS A 135 -11.45 -15.92 2.68
CA HIS A 135 -12.77 -16.06 2.05
C HIS A 135 -12.81 -15.44 0.66
N GLU A 136 -13.56 -16.04 -0.29
CA GLU A 136 -13.77 -15.52 -1.66
C GLU A 136 -14.27 -14.06 -1.72
N SER A 137 -15.15 -13.65 -0.79
CA SER A 137 -15.69 -12.29 -0.71
C SER A 137 -14.70 -11.33 -0.08
N ILE A 138 -14.39 -10.26 -0.80
CA ILE A 138 -13.50 -9.19 -0.33
C ILE A 138 -14.06 -8.51 0.92
N ASP A 139 -15.39 -8.35 1.00
CA ASP A 139 -16.06 -7.71 2.13
C ASP A 139 -15.87 -8.52 3.42
N VAL A 140 -15.97 -9.86 3.33
CA VAL A 140 -15.75 -10.74 4.48
C VAL A 140 -14.29 -10.70 4.92
N ARG A 141 -13.32 -10.71 3.99
CA ARG A 141 -11.90 -10.56 4.32
C ARG A 141 -11.60 -9.25 5.05
N ARG A 142 -12.14 -8.12 4.55
CA ARG A 142 -11.98 -6.79 5.16
C ARG A 142 -12.62 -6.68 6.54
N ALA A 143 -13.83 -7.22 6.70
CA ALA A 143 -14.51 -7.26 7.99
C ALA A 143 -13.71 -8.08 9.02
N THR A 144 -13.18 -9.23 8.58
CA THR A 144 -12.37 -10.13 9.40
C THR A 144 -11.08 -9.46 9.86
N LEU A 145 -10.35 -8.82 8.94
CA LEU A 145 -9.13 -8.07 9.25
C LEU A 145 -9.41 -6.96 10.28
N ARG A 146 -10.53 -6.24 10.12
CA ARG A 146 -10.94 -5.18 11.04
C ARG A 146 -11.30 -5.73 12.43
N LEU A 147 -11.98 -6.88 12.52
CA LEU A 147 -12.27 -7.54 13.80
C LEU A 147 -10.98 -7.87 14.53
N LEU A 148 -10.05 -8.56 13.86
CA LEU A 148 -8.78 -8.93 14.47
C LEU A 148 -7.99 -7.71 14.94
N HIS A 149 -7.89 -6.66 14.11
CA HIS A 149 -7.17 -5.43 14.48
C HIS A 149 -7.81 -4.71 15.67
N VAL A 150 -9.14 -4.58 15.69
CA VAL A 150 -9.85 -3.98 16.83
C VAL A 150 -9.66 -4.84 18.07
N TYR A 151 -9.84 -6.15 18.00
CA TYR A 151 -9.67 -7.04 19.14
C TYR A 151 -8.24 -6.99 19.71
N MET A 152 -7.22 -7.04 18.86
CA MET A 152 -5.81 -6.99 19.27
C MET A 152 -5.43 -5.69 20.00
N ARG A 153 -6.19 -4.60 19.81
CA ARG A 153 -5.99 -3.33 20.51
C ARG A 153 -6.59 -3.30 21.91
N TYR A 154 -7.62 -4.10 22.17
CA TYR A 154 -8.33 -4.11 23.48
C TYR A 154 -7.98 -5.33 24.34
N THR A 155 -7.47 -6.42 23.74
CA THR A 155 -7.08 -7.62 24.51
C THR A 155 -5.82 -7.37 25.34
N ASN A 156 -5.80 -7.92 26.56
CA ASN A 156 -4.62 -7.96 27.42
C ASN A 156 -3.78 -9.24 27.19
N ASN A 157 -4.19 -10.13 26.29
CA ASN A 157 -3.55 -11.43 26.05
C ASN A 157 -3.27 -11.66 24.56
N LEU A 158 -2.48 -10.78 23.97
CA LEU A 158 -2.07 -10.88 22.56
C LEU A 158 -1.45 -12.25 22.23
N GLN A 159 -0.68 -12.83 23.15
CA GLN A 159 -0.03 -14.13 22.96
C GLN A 159 -1.03 -15.28 22.72
N LYS A 160 -2.20 -15.26 23.38
CA LYS A 160 -3.29 -16.21 23.08
C LYS A 160 -3.83 -15.99 21.67
N VAL A 161 -4.00 -14.75 21.25
CA VAL A 161 -4.45 -14.40 19.89
C VAL A 161 -3.46 -14.89 18.84
N LEU A 162 -2.15 -14.70 19.05
CA LEU A 162 -1.10 -15.21 18.15
C LEU A 162 -1.16 -16.74 18.01
N ARG A 163 -1.29 -17.47 19.12
CA ARG A 163 -1.42 -18.93 19.09
C ARG A 163 -2.64 -19.38 18.31
N MET A 164 -3.79 -18.72 18.50
CA MET A 164 -5.00 -19.02 17.73
C MET A 164 -4.85 -18.67 16.25
N TYR A 165 -4.17 -17.57 15.92
CA TYR A 165 -3.86 -17.17 14.54
C TYR A 165 -2.95 -18.20 13.84
N VAL A 166 -1.96 -18.71 14.54
CA VAL A 166 -1.10 -19.80 14.05
C VAL A 166 -1.96 -21.05 13.82
N GLN A 167 -2.70 -21.50 14.85
CA GLN A 167 -3.46 -22.74 14.83
C GLN A 167 -4.56 -22.77 13.75
N TYR A 168 -5.40 -21.73 13.68
CA TYR A 168 -6.56 -21.67 12.78
C TYR A 168 -6.26 -20.98 11.44
N GLY A 169 -5.10 -20.35 11.30
CA GLY A 169 -4.70 -19.60 10.11
C GLY A 169 -3.48 -20.21 9.43
N LEU A 170 -2.29 -19.95 9.98
CA LEU A 170 -1.02 -20.35 9.33
C LEU A 170 -0.84 -21.87 9.21
N GLN A 171 -1.35 -22.63 10.18
CA GLN A 171 -1.34 -24.09 10.20
C GLN A 171 -2.70 -24.68 9.77
N SER A 172 -3.57 -23.88 9.16
CA SER A 172 -4.87 -24.34 8.68
C SER A 172 -4.72 -25.39 7.58
N SER A 173 -5.59 -26.40 7.60
CA SER A 173 -5.72 -27.37 6.51
C SER A 173 -6.39 -26.78 5.27
N ASP A 174 -7.13 -25.68 5.41
CA ASP A 174 -7.68 -24.93 4.28
C ASP A 174 -6.62 -24.02 3.67
N LYS A 175 -6.21 -24.35 2.44
CA LYS A 175 -5.19 -23.60 1.68
C LYS A 175 -5.59 -22.15 1.43
N ASN A 176 -6.88 -21.85 1.24
CA ASN A 176 -7.35 -20.49 1.02
C ASN A 176 -7.23 -19.68 2.31
N ALA A 177 -7.67 -20.25 3.44
CA ALA A 177 -7.50 -19.66 4.76
C ALA A 177 -6.02 -19.41 5.09
N GLN A 178 -5.16 -20.42 4.89
CA GLN A 178 -3.71 -20.31 5.13
C GLN A 178 -3.09 -19.18 4.30
N LYS A 179 -3.36 -19.15 2.99
CA LYS A 179 -2.89 -18.09 2.09
C LYS A 179 -3.40 -16.72 2.51
N GLY A 180 -4.70 -16.61 2.84
CA GLY A 180 -5.32 -15.37 3.31
C GLY A 180 -4.67 -14.85 4.59
N CYS A 181 -4.36 -15.73 5.54
CA CYS A 181 -3.68 -15.39 6.78
C CYS A 181 -2.24 -14.92 6.54
N ILE A 182 -1.47 -15.58 5.67
CA ILE A 182 -0.11 -15.16 5.32
C ILE A 182 -0.12 -13.75 4.73
N LEU A 183 -1.03 -13.48 3.78
CA LEU A 183 -1.15 -12.19 3.11
C LEU A 183 -1.69 -11.07 4.02
N SER A 184 -2.39 -11.42 5.09
CA SER A 184 -2.97 -10.46 6.03
C SER A 184 -2.00 -10.06 7.15
N LEU A 185 -0.95 -10.84 7.41
CA LEU A 185 0.05 -10.53 8.44
C LEU A 185 0.64 -9.12 8.30
N PRO A 186 1.03 -8.65 7.08
CA PRO A 186 1.57 -7.31 6.95
C PRO A 186 0.59 -6.17 7.24
N LEU A 187 -0.71 -6.44 7.10
CA LEU A 187 -1.79 -5.48 7.33
C LEU A 187 -2.24 -5.48 8.79
N LEU A 188 -2.17 -6.63 9.45
CA LEU A 188 -2.64 -6.82 10.82
C LEU A 188 -1.60 -6.37 11.85
N PHE A 189 -0.31 -6.63 11.58
CA PHE A 189 0.78 -6.25 12.47
C PHE A 189 1.39 -4.92 12.02
N THR A 190 0.89 -3.85 12.65
CA THR A 190 1.34 -2.46 12.53
C THR A 190 2.41 -2.15 13.58
N GLU A 191 2.98 -0.94 13.54
CA GLU A 191 4.12 -0.55 14.41
C GLU A 191 3.80 -0.62 15.91
N GLU A 192 2.53 -0.54 16.30
CA GLU A 192 2.10 -0.64 17.69
C GLU A 192 2.41 -2.00 18.35
N PHE A 193 2.63 -3.04 17.54
CA PHE A 193 2.99 -4.38 18.01
C PHE A 193 4.49 -4.67 17.95
N GLY A 194 5.35 -3.68 17.67
CA GLY A 194 6.80 -3.89 17.51
C GLY A 194 7.51 -4.40 18.78
N ASN A 195 7.00 -4.05 19.96
CA ASN A 195 7.55 -4.48 21.25
C ASN A 195 7.03 -5.83 21.74
N GLU A 196 6.07 -6.42 21.02
CA GLU A 196 5.44 -7.67 21.40
C GLU A 196 6.29 -8.88 20.98
N ASN A 197 6.13 -10.00 21.68
CA ASN A 197 6.79 -11.23 21.27
C ASN A 197 6.09 -11.85 20.05
N LEU A 198 6.64 -11.62 18.85
CA LEU A 198 6.11 -12.14 17.58
C LEU A 198 6.73 -13.48 17.16
N PHE A 199 7.54 -14.12 18.02
CA PHE A 199 8.19 -15.39 17.73
C PHE A 199 7.26 -16.49 17.22
N PRO A 200 6.03 -16.72 17.77
CA PRO A 200 5.15 -17.78 17.29
C PRO A 200 4.78 -17.64 15.80
N LEU A 201 4.68 -16.41 15.30
CA LEU A 201 4.41 -16.14 13.88
C LEU A 201 5.65 -16.42 13.04
N VAL A 202 6.81 -15.96 13.49
CA VAL A 202 8.09 -16.11 12.80
C VAL A 202 8.48 -17.59 12.70
N GLU A 203 8.31 -18.37 13.77
CA GLU A 203 8.50 -19.82 13.78
C GLU A 203 7.57 -20.52 12.80
N SER A 204 6.26 -20.22 12.85
CA SER A 204 5.29 -20.83 11.95
C SER A 204 5.56 -20.49 10.49
N LEU A 205 5.94 -19.25 10.18
CA LEU A 205 6.30 -18.85 8.82
C LEU A 205 7.62 -19.49 8.36
N GLY A 206 8.60 -19.65 9.25
CA GLY A 206 9.84 -20.37 8.95
C GLY A 206 9.57 -21.82 8.53
N ASN A 207 8.67 -22.51 9.24
CA ASN A 207 8.22 -23.85 8.85
C ASN A 207 7.48 -23.85 7.50
N LEU A 208 6.65 -22.84 7.24
CA LEU A 208 5.97 -22.70 5.95
C LEU A 208 6.95 -22.41 4.81
N LEU A 209 8.05 -21.71 5.06
CA LEU A 209 9.05 -21.38 4.04
C LEU A 209 9.71 -22.64 3.46
N VAL A 210 9.83 -23.70 4.27
CA VAL A 210 10.45 -24.98 3.89
C VAL A 210 9.41 -25.98 3.37
N ASN A 211 8.27 -26.09 4.05
CA ASN A 211 7.33 -27.19 3.84
C ASN A 211 6.14 -26.86 2.93
N SER A 212 5.99 -25.59 2.50
CA SER A 212 4.85 -25.17 1.67
C SER A 212 5.11 -25.27 0.17
N GLU A 213 4.03 -25.20 -0.60
CA GLU A 213 4.11 -25.01 -2.05
C GLU A 213 4.89 -23.74 -2.39
N ALA A 214 5.67 -23.79 -3.47
CA ALA A 214 6.51 -22.67 -3.88
C ALA A 214 5.71 -21.39 -4.20
N SER A 215 4.41 -21.50 -4.52
CA SER A 215 3.49 -20.37 -4.67
C SER A 215 3.30 -19.53 -3.39
N LEU A 216 3.52 -20.13 -2.21
CA LEU A 216 3.40 -19.48 -0.91
C LEU A 216 4.74 -18.94 -0.40
N PHE A 217 5.87 -19.35 -0.98
CA PHE A 217 7.21 -18.93 -0.53
C PHE A 217 7.33 -17.40 -0.43
N TYR A 218 6.93 -16.69 -1.48
CA TYR A 218 7.08 -15.24 -1.53
C TYR A 218 6.12 -14.47 -0.59
N PRO A 219 4.82 -14.81 -0.52
CA PRO A 219 3.94 -14.31 0.54
C PRO A 219 4.50 -14.53 1.96
N VAL A 220 5.04 -15.73 2.24
CA VAL A 220 5.66 -16.07 3.53
C VAL A 220 6.91 -15.23 3.78
N PHE A 221 7.75 -15.06 2.76
CA PHE A 221 8.95 -14.22 2.83
C PHE A 221 8.60 -12.75 3.13
N LEU A 222 7.59 -12.19 2.45
CA LEU A 222 7.11 -10.82 2.71
C LEU A 222 6.56 -10.66 4.12
N ALA A 223 5.80 -11.65 4.60
CA ALA A 223 5.31 -11.66 5.98
C ALA A 223 6.49 -11.70 6.98
N LEU A 224 7.51 -12.53 6.76
CA LEU A 224 8.73 -12.57 7.57
C LEU A 224 9.49 -11.25 7.53
N GLN A 225 9.63 -10.60 6.37
CA GLN A 225 10.25 -9.28 6.25
C GLN A 225 9.49 -8.21 7.02
N ARG A 226 8.16 -8.25 6.98
CA ARG A 226 7.36 -7.30 7.75
C ARG A 226 7.55 -7.51 9.25
N LEU A 227 7.51 -8.74 9.74
CA LEU A 227 7.79 -9.04 11.14
C LEU A 227 9.22 -8.63 11.54
N HIS A 228 10.21 -8.86 10.68
CA HIS A 228 11.59 -8.38 10.88
C HIS A 228 11.64 -6.85 11.04
N SER A 229 10.95 -6.11 10.16
CA SER A 229 10.92 -4.64 10.25
C SER A 229 10.28 -4.12 11.54
N LEU A 230 9.32 -4.86 12.12
CA LEU A 230 8.61 -4.47 13.33
C LEU A 230 9.42 -4.72 14.60
N VAL A 231 10.03 -5.90 14.73
CA VAL A 231 10.77 -6.28 15.94
C VAL A 231 12.23 -5.79 15.94
N GLY A 232 12.72 -5.36 14.77
CA GLY A 232 14.08 -4.88 14.58
C GLY A 232 15.13 -5.99 14.41
N ASN A 233 16.32 -5.58 13.95
CA ASN A 233 17.39 -6.49 13.55
C ASN A 233 17.89 -7.40 14.71
N GLU A 234 18.01 -6.87 15.92
CA GLU A 234 18.58 -7.61 17.06
C GLU A 234 17.62 -8.70 17.54
N THR A 235 16.38 -8.34 17.81
CA THR A 235 15.31 -9.26 18.21
C THR A 235 15.07 -10.32 17.13
N PHE A 236 15.02 -9.91 15.86
CA PHE A 236 14.79 -10.86 14.77
C PHE A 236 15.94 -11.85 14.61
N LYS A 237 17.21 -11.40 14.79
CA LYS A 237 18.36 -12.31 14.82
C LYS A 237 18.26 -13.34 15.95
N LEU A 238 17.74 -12.96 17.12
CA LEU A 238 17.48 -13.90 18.21
C LEU A 238 16.42 -14.92 17.81
N TYR A 239 15.34 -14.50 17.15
CA TYR A 239 14.32 -15.42 16.64
C TYR A 239 14.90 -16.43 15.65
N LEU A 240 15.71 -15.98 14.68
CA LEU A 240 16.31 -16.85 13.67
C LEU A 240 17.18 -17.98 14.26
N LYS A 241 17.77 -17.79 15.46
CA LYS A 241 18.56 -18.84 16.13
C LYS A 241 17.72 -20.05 16.53
N HIS A 242 16.41 -19.87 16.70
CA HIS A 242 15.49 -20.91 17.17
C HIS A 242 14.59 -21.45 16.05
N ILE A 243 14.82 -21.06 14.80
CA ILE A 243 14.08 -21.54 13.62
C ILE A 243 14.89 -22.61 12.90
N ASN A 244 14.22 -23.47 12.14
CA ASN A 244 14.84 -24.42 11.22
C ASN A 244 15.99 -23.75 10.40
N PRO A 245 17.23 -24.26 10.48
CA PRO A 245 18.38 -23.73 9.74
C PRO A 245 18.16 -23.62 8.23
N GLU A 246 17.39 -24.53 7.63
CA GLU A 246 17.05 -24.48 6.21
C GLU A 246 16.20 -23.24 5.87
N ALA A 247 15.20 -22.92 6.71
CA ALA A 247 14.39 -21.72 6.55
C ALA A 247 15.25 -20.45 6.67
N VAL A 248 16.20 -20.43 7.61
CA VAL A 248 17.14 -19.32 7.79
C VAL A 248 18.02 -19.13 6.56
N MET A 249 18.57 -20.22 6.01
CA MET A 249 19.37 -20.18 4.78
C MET A 249 18.55 -19.65 3.60
N LEU A 250 17.31 -20.13 3.42
CA LEU A 250 16.42 -19.66 2.36
C LEU A 250 16.12 -18.17 2.49
N TYR A 251 15.81 -17.71 3.70
CA TYR A 251 15.56 -16.29 3.99
C TYR A 251 16.79 -15.43 3.69
N GLN A 252 17.98 -15.84 4.14
CA GLN A 252 19.23 -15.11 3.92
C GLN A 252 19.69 -15.11 2.46
N ARG A 253 19.42 -16.17 1.71
CA ARG A 253 19.75 -16.26 0.27
C ARG A 253 18.99 -15.24 -0.56
N VAL A 254 17.72 -15.01 -0.23
CA VAL A 254 16.90 -13.98 -0.89
C VAL A 254 17.44 -12.58 -0.54
N LEU A 255 17.85 -12.35 0.70
CA LEU A 255 18.42 -11.07 1.14
C LEU A 255 19.76 -10.76 0.46
N SER A 256 20.67 -11.73 0.37
CA SER A 256 22.02 -11.53 -0.16
C SER A 256 22.06 -11.28 -1.68
N ARG A 257 21.11 -11.83 -2.44
CA ARG A 257 20.94 -11.52 -3.87
C ARG A 257 20.46 -10.09 -4.13
N ASN A 258 19.82 -9.43 -3.16
CA ASN A 258 19.45 -8.03 -3.25
C ASN A 258 20.63 -7.08 -2.97
N SER A 259 21.68 -7.55 -2.27
CA SER A 259 22.85 -6.74 -1.92
C SER A 259 23.95 -6.75 -2.99
N THR A 260 24.14 -7.85 -3.73
CA THR A 260 25.20 -7.97 -4.75
C THR A 260 24.91 -7.21 -6.05
N ALA A 261 23.67 -6.79 -6.28
CA ALA A 261 23.33 -5.87 -7.37
C ALA A 261 23.87 -4.43 -7.18
N ASN A 262 24.35 -4.10 -5.97
CA ASN A 262 24.80 -2.76 -5.59
C ASN A 262 26.33 -2.54 -5.63
N SER A 263 27.16 -3.54 -5.97
CA SER A 263 28.62 -3.42 -5.83
C SER A 263 29.45 -3.75 -7.08
N GLY A 264 28.83 -3.80 -8.26
CA GLY A 264 29.48 -4.31 -9.49
C GLY A 264 29.50 -3.40 -10.72
N ARG A 265 29.42 -2.07 -10.56
CA ARG A 265 29.68 -1.13 -11.66
C ARG A 265 30.81 -0.17 -11.29
N ASN A 266 32.04 -0.70 -11.31
CA ASN A 266 33.21 0.14 -11.52
C ASN A 266 33.53 0.18 -13.00
N GLU A 267 33.83 1.40 -13.44
CA GLU A 267 34.09 1.85 -14.80
C GLU A 267 35.32 1.17 -15.42
N ASN A 268 35.35 1.20 -16.76
CA ASN A 268 36.44 0.84 -17.68
C ASN A 268 36.36 -0.58 -18.27
N GLU A 269 35.58 -0.71 -19.35
CA GLU A 269 36.06 -1.33 -20.58
C GLU A 269 35.10 -0.95 -21.73
N ALA A 270 35.65 -0.29 -22.75
CA ALA A 270 34.98 -0.13 -24.03
C ALA A 270 34.88 -1.51 -24.71
N VAL A 271 33.79 -1.77 -25.44
CA VAL A 271 33.77 -2.35 -26.81
C VAL A 271 32.39 -2.92 -27.18
N ASP A 272 32.05 -2.60 -28.44
CA ASP A 272 31.14 -3.17 -29.44
C ASP A 272 29.61 -3.10 -29.39
N PHE A 273 29.07 -2.54 -30.47
CA PHE A 273 27.66 -2.45 -30.84
C PHE A 273 27.35 -3.59 -31.82
N GLY A 274 26.86 -4.70 -31.31
CA GLY A 274 26.38 -5.80 -32.15
C GLY A 274 25.94 -6.97 -31.31
N ASP A 275 24.66 -6.96 -30.90
CA ASP A 275 23.81 -8.10 -30.48
C ASP A 275 22.91 -7.74 -29.30
N LEU A 276 21.86 -6.96 -29.58
CA LEU A 276 20.83 -6.52 -28.62
C LEU A 276 19.58 -7.42 -28.63
N GLN A 277 19.74 -8.71 -28.93
CA GLN A 277 18.64 -9.69 -28.87
C GLN A 277 19.09 -11.01 -28.23
N ASN A 278 19.57 -11.01 -26.96
CA ASN A 278 19.34 -12.15 -26.03
C ASN A 278 19.88 -12.06 -24.59
N ASN A 279 20.24 -10.91 -24.03
CA ASN A 279 20.78 -10.90 -22.66
C ASN A 279 19.71 -10.60 -21.61
N ASN A 280 18.95 -11.62 -21.21
CA ASN A 280 18.26 -11.67 -19.91
C ASN A 280 18.14 -13.09 -19.31
N THR A 281 19.01 -14.02 -19.72
CA THR A 281 19.04 -15.39 -19.17
C THR A 281 20.49 -15.83 -19.04
N VAL A 282 20.94 -16.14 -17.81
CA VAL A 282 22.22 -16.82 -17.59
C VAL A 282 21.93 -18.32 -17.51
N SER A 283 22.41 -19.10 -18.48
CA SER A 283 22.35 -20.57 -18.44
C SER A 283 23.34 -21.14 -17.42
N ILE A 284 22.86 -22.11 -16.64
CA ILE A 284 23.52 -22.73 -15.48
C ILE A 284 24.72 -23.63 -15.84
N ASP A 285 24.90 -24.00 -17.10
CA ASP A 285 25.92 -24.98 -17.52
C ASP A 285 27.37 -24.48 -17.42
N LYS A 286 27.59 -23.16 -17.24
CA LYS A 286 28.93 -22.58 -17.14
C LYS A 286 29.43 -22.33 -15.70
N LEU A 287 28.64 -22.66 -14.68
CA LEU A 287 29.01 -22.45 -13.27
C LEU A 287 29.36 -23.73 -12.50
N ILE A 288 29.28 -24.89 -13.16
CA ILE A 288 29.69 -26.19 -12.58
C ILE A 288 31.04 -26.59 -13.17
N THR A 289 32.11 -25.94 -12.70
CA THR A 289 33.41 -26.59 -12.59
C THR A 289 33.92 -26.35 -11.17
N CYS A 290 34.04 -27.45 -10.44
CA CYS A 290 34.60 -27.51 -9.10
C CYS A 290 35.99 -26.89 -9.04
N GLY A 291 36.24 -26.12 -7.98
CA GLY A 291 37.57 -25.74 -7.52
C GLY A 291 37.56 -25.70 -6.00
N ASP A 292 38.18 -26.72 -5.42
CA ASP A 292 38.67 -26.88 -4.05
C ASP A 292 37.67 -27.07 -2.89
N THR A 293 37.58 -28.34 -2.47
CA THR A 293 37.06 -28.82 -1.19
C THR A 293 38.04 -28.55 -0.04
N PRO A 294 37.53 -28.32 1.19
CA PRO A 294 38.19 -28.79 2.40
C PRO A 294 37.55 -30.11 2.88
N LYS A 295 38.41 -31.04 3.31
CA LYS A 295 38.12 -32.44 3.66
C LYS A 295 37.13 -32.59 4.84
N PRO A 296 36.41 -33.74 4.93
CA PRO A 296 35.48 -34.03 6.00
C PRO A 296 36.18 -34.29 7.34
N PHE A 297 35.51 -33.95 8.43
CA PHE A 297 35.90 -34.22 9.81
C PHE A 297 35.43 -35.64 10.19
N GLU A 298 36.19 -36.66 9.81
CA GLU A 298 36.09 -38.02 10.35
C GLU A 298 37.35 -38.30 11.16
N ASP A 299 37.27 -38.13 12.47
CA ASP A 299 38.15 -38.81 13.42
C ASP A 299 37.38 -39.01 14.73
N TYR A 300 37.66 -40.14 15.39
CA TYR A 300 36.97 -40.74 16.54
C TYR A 300 35.75 -41.63 16.26
N ALA A 301 36.03 -42.85 15.79
CA ALA A 301 35.71 -44.08 16.55
C ALA A 301 36.24 -45.33 15.82
N LYS A 302 37.40 -45.84 16.24
CA LYS A 302 37.80 -47.23 16.00
C LYS A 302 37.55 -48.04 17.27
N LYS A 303 37.07 -49.27 17.07
CA LYS A 303 36.99 -50.48 17.93
C LYS A 303 35.56 -51.03 17.87
N ASP A 304 35.27 -52.29 17.56
CA ASP A 304 36.08 -53.49 17.43
C ASP A 304 35.41 -54.47 16.44
N SER A 305 36.21 -55.49 16.10
CA SER A 305 36.13 -56.58 15.13
C SER A 305 34.99 -57.60 15.28
N ASP A 306 34.72 -58.23 14.12
CA ASP A 306 34.36 -59.64 13.87
C ASP A 306 33.00 -60.21 14.31
N SER A 307 32.12 -60.50 13.34
CA SER A 307 31.99 -61.84 12.72
C SER A 307 30.62 -62.07 12.05
N SER A 308 30.67 -62.39 10.75
CA SER A 308 29.82 -63.31 9.98
C SER A 308 28.35 -63.55 10.37
N THR A 309 27.38 -63.20 9.50
CA THR A 309 26.68 -64.14 8.59
C THR A 309 25.48 -63.50 7.85
N ASP A 310 25.37 -63.86 6.57
CA ASP A 310 24.21 -63.97 5.68
C ASP A 310 23.34 -62.77 5.22
N ASN A 311 23.58 -62.45 3.94
CA ASN A 311 22.72 -61.79 2.96
C ASN A 311 21.31 -62.37 2.87
N ARG A 312 20.28 -61.51 2.97
CA ARG A 312 19.10 -61.53 2.07
C ARG A 312 18.55 -60.11 1.84
N PHE A 313 18.66 -59.66 0.58
CA PHE A 313 17.91 -58.58 -0.08
C PHE A 313 17.81 -57.21 0.63
N ALA A 314 18.76 -56.33 0.29
CA ALA A 314 18.53 -54.88 0.27
C ALA A 314 19.22 -54.31 -0.98
N GLU A 315 18.45 -53.84 -1.94
CA GLU A 315 18.97 -53.04 -3.05
C GLU A 315 19.65 -51.78 -2.51
N PRO A 316 20.77 -51.33 -3.12
CA PRO A 316 21.53 -50.20 -2.62
C PRO A 316 20.68 -48.93 -2.64
N GLU A 317 20.71 -48.21 -1.52
CA GLU A 317 20.17 -46.87 -1.38
C GLU A 317 20.52 -46.04 -2.62
N ARG A 318 19.49 -45.68 -3.39
CA ARG A 318 19.62 -44.68 -4.44
C ARG A 318 20.18 -43.43 -3.77
N ALA A 319 21.43 -43.12 -4.08
CA ALA A 319 22.01 -41.81 -3.86
C ALA A 319 20.95 -40.77 -4.21
N PHE A 320 20.56 -39.98 -3.22
CA PHE A 320 19.52 -38.96 -3.35
C PHE A 320 20.02 -37.93 -4.36
N LYS A 321 19.69 -38.12 -5.64
CA LYS A 321 19.79 -37.07 -6.65
C LYS A 321 18.72 -36.05 -6.27
N PRO A 322 19.07 -34.82 -5.86
CA PRO A 322 18.08 -33.80 -5.57
C PRO A 322 17.23 -33.64 -6.82
N ARG A 323 15.93 -33.93 -6.70
CA ARG A 323 14.97 -33.69 -7.75
C ARG A 323 14.96 -32.17 -7.98
N MET A 324 15.54 -31.71 -9.08
CA MET A 324 15.52 -30.30 -9.43
C MET A 324 14.07 -29.87 -9.63
N LEU A 325 13.55 -29.11 -8.67
CA LEU A 325 12.17 -28.59 -8.64
C LEU A 325 12.17 -27.05 -8.53
N PHE A 326 13.26 -26.41 -8.97
CA PHE A 326 13.46 -24.97 -8.88
C PHE A 326 13.63 -24.40 -10.29
N ASP A 327 12.50 -24.28 -10.99
CA ASP A 327 12.45 -23.59 -12.27
C ASP A 327 12.19 -22.08 -12.07
N ALA A 328 12.52 -21.28 -13.08
CA ALA A 328 12.72 -19.82 -13.10
C ALA A 328 11.54 -18.90 -12.66
N ASP A 329 10.49 -19.42 -12.02
CA ASP A 329 9.23 -18.75 -11.73
C ASP A 329 9.21 -17.84 -10.48
N TYR A 330 10.32 -17.77 -9.72
CA TYR A 330 10.37 -17.14 -8.37
C TYR A 330 11.26 -15.89 -8.25
N THR A 331 11.60 -15.26 -9.38
CA THR A 331 12.35 -13.99 -9.40
C THR A 331 11.41 -12.80 -9.39
N LEU A 332 11.55 -11.83 -8.48
CA LEU A 332 10.82 -10.57 -8.63
C LEU A 332 11.41 -9.77 -9.77
N ARG A 333 10.55 -9.27 -10.63
CA ARG A 333 10.94 -8.33 -11.67
C ARG A 333 10.78 -6.91 -11.17
N TYR A 334 11.74 -6.07 -11.54
CA TYR A 334 11.89 -4.70 -11.05
C TYR A 334 11.95 -4.62 -9.51
N GLY A 335 12.43 -5.68 -8.84
CA GLY A 335 12.57 -5.75 -7.38
C GLY A 335 11.27 -5.88 -6.58
N VAL A 336 10.11 -5.67 -7.21
CA VAL A 336 8.83 -5.48 -6.50
C VAL A 336 7.72 -6.43 -6.95
N PHE A 337 7.71 -6.82 -8.23
CA PHE A 337 6.53 -7.45 -8.83
C PHE A 337 6.72 -8.94 -9.14
N PRO A 338 5.70 -9.79 -8.86
CA PRO A 338 5.70 -11.18 -9.32
C PRO A 338 5.71 -11.29 -10.85
N PRO A 339 6.49 -12.22 -11.46
CA PRO A 339 6.52 -12.42 -12.91
C PRO A 339 5.15 -12.70 -13.50
N ALA A 340 4.34 -13.51 -12.82
CA ALA A 340 2.99 -13.83 -13.26
C ALA A 340 2.09 -12.58 -13.38
N ALA A 341 2.24 -11.59 -12.48
CA ALA A 341 1.49 -10.34 -12.56
C ALA A 341 1.94 -9.50 -13.77
N LEU A 342 3.25 -9.40 -14.01
CA LEU A 342 3.79 -8.67 -15.16
C LEU A 342 3.45 -9.35 -16.49
N ASN A 343 3.55 -10.67 -16.57
CA ASN A 343 3.18 -11.44 -17.75
C ASN A 343 1.70 -11.23 -18.09
N ARG A 344 0.84 -11.17 -17.07
CA ARG A 344 -0.57 -10.81 -17.22
C ARG A 344 -0.75 -9.39 -17.74
N VAL A 345 -0.10 -8.39 -17.14
CA VAL A 345 -0.15 -6.99 -17.63
C VAL A 345 0.25 -6.87 -19.09
N LEU A 346 1.24 -7.66 -19.52
CA LEU A 346 1.73 -7.66 -20.89
C LEU A 346 0.98 -8.64 -21.81
N SER A 347 0.01 -9.39 -21.29
CA SER A 347 -0.80 -10.35 -22.08
C SER A 347 -1.56 -9.64 -23.21
N SER A 348 -1.75 -10.36 -24.31
CA SER A 348 -2.61 -9.92 -25.42
C SER A 348 -4.10 -10.00 -25.08
N LYS A 349 -4.47 -10.85 -24.11
CA LYS A 349 -5.86 -11.01 -23.67
C LYS A 349 -6.22 -9.91 -22.68
N LEU A 350 -7.32 -9.20 -22.96
CA LEU A 350 -7.75 -8.04 -22.18
C LEU A 350 -8.09 -8.40 -20.72
N ASN A 351 -8.70 -9.55 -20.47
CA ASN A 351 -9.07 -9.97 -19.11
C ASN A 351 -7.83 -10.25 -18.25
N GLU A 352 -6.89 -11.04 -18.77
CA GLU A 352 -5.61 -11.31 -18.10
C GLU A 352 -4.83 -10.01 -17.87
N LYS A 353 -4.82 -9.11 -18.87
CA LYS A 353 -4.22 -7.77 -18.75
C LYS A 353 -4.83 -6.95 -17.61
N ASN A 354 -6.16 -6.89 -17.53
CA ASN A 354 -6.85 -6.17 -16.46
C ASN A 354 -6.52 -6.77 -15.10
N ASP A 355 -6.52 -8.10 -14.95
CA ASP A 355 -6.17 -8.76 -13.70
C ASP A 355 -4.72 -8.46 -13.29
N GLY A 356 -3.79 -8.50 -14.24
CA GLY A 356 -2.40 -8.11 -14.01
C GLY A 356 -2.29 -6.64 -13.58
N ILE A 357 -3.01 -5.74 -14.24
CA ILE A 357 -3.01 -4.31 -13.93
C ILE A 357 -3.47 -4.07 -12.49
N GLN A 358 -4.56 -4.73 -12.07
CA GLN A 358 -5.07 -4.61 -10.71
C GLN A 358 -4.07 -5.18 -9.68
N GLN A 359 -3.39 -6.28 -9.99
CA GLN A 359 -2.33 -6.83 -9.13
C GLN A 359 -1.15 -5.85 -8.97
N ILE A 360 -0.64 -5.28 -10.06
CA ILE A 360 0.45 -4.30 -10.01
C ILE A 360 0.04 -3.04 -9.26
N LEU A 361 -1.17 -2.52 -9.50
CA LEU A 361 -1.68 -1.34 -8.79
C LEU A 361 -1.90 -1.59 -7.29
N SER A 362 -2.42 -2.77 -6.90
CA SER A 362 -2.52 -3.15 -5.47
C SER A 362 -1.14 -3.18 -4.83
N VAL A 363 -0.14 -3.81 -5.46
CA VAL A 363 1.23 -3.82 -4.93
C VAL A 363 1.77 -2.39 -4.78
N LEU A 364 1.68 -1.56 -5.82
CA LEU A 364 2.15 -0.16 -5.75
C LEU A 364 1.51 0.59 -4.58
N ARG A 365 0.20 0.45 -4.38
CA ARG A 365 -0.57 1.21 -3.37
C ARG A 365 -0.39 0.69 -1.94
N GLU A 366 -0.34 -0.62 -1.78
CA GLU A 366 -0.55 -1.27 -0.48
C GLU A 366 0.74 -1.89 0.07
N ALA A 367 1.75 -2.16 -0.76
CA ALA A 367 2.98 -2.79 -0.27
C ALA A 367 3.78 -1.86 0.65
N PRO A 368 4.51 -2.40 1.66
CA PRO A 368 5.34 -1.62 2.57
C PRO A 368 6.34 -0.69 1.88
N SER A 369 6.66 0.45 2.50
CA SER A 369 7.53 1.46 1.90
C SER A 369 8.92 0.92 1.54
N ASN A 370 9.52 0.09 2.40
CA ASN A 370 10.80 -0.58 2.13
C ASN A 370 10.75 -1.52 0.92
N HIS A 371 9.60 -2.18 0.68
CA HIS A 371 9.39 -3.01 -0.49
C HIS A 371 9.29 -2.15 -1.76
N ILE A 372 8.48 -1.09 -1.72
CA ILE A 372 8.32 -0.19 -2.86
C ILE A 372 9.62 0.56 -3.20
N SER A 373 10.46 0.90 -2.22
CA SER A 373 11.79 1.47 -2.47
C SER A 373 12.69 0.57 -3.32
N ALA A 374 12.49 -0.74 -3.33
CA ALA A 374 13.23 -1.66 -4.21
C ALA A 374 12.92 -1.47 -5.70
N LEU A 375 11.87 -0.72 -6.06
CA LEU A 375 11.56 -0.36 -7.44
C LEU A 375 12.50 0.71 -8.00
N ILE A 376 13.05 1.58 -7.15
CA ILE A 376 13.81 2.78 -7.56
C ILE A 376 14.94 2.45 -8.57
N PRO A 377 15.81 1.45 -8.34
CA PRO A 377 16.91 1.14 -9.27
C PRO A 377 16.43 0.64 -10.63
N TYR A 378 15.17 0.20 -10.74
CA TYR A 378 14.57 -0.39 -11.93
C TYR A 378 13.46 0.47 -12.52
N LEU A 379 13.26 1.68 -12.00
CA LEU A 379 12.10 2.49 -12.35
C LEU A 379 12.11 2.89 -13.83
N ASP A 380 13.26 3.21 -14.42
CA ASP A 380 13.37 3.48 -15.86
C ASP A 380 12.89 2.28 -16.69
N ALA A 381 13.38 1.09 -16.36
CA ALA A 381 13.00 -0.14 -17.07
C ALA A 381 11.50 -0.45 -16.87
N PHE A 382 10.96 -0.27 -15.66
CA PHE A 382 9.53 -0.45 -15.40
C PHE A 382 8.67 0.55 -16.19
N MET A 383 9.09 1.82 -16.24
CA MET A 383 8.40 2.87 -16.99
C MET A 383 8.39 2.55 -18.49
N GLU A 384 9.50 2.06 -19.04
CA GLU A 384 9.62 1.72 -20.45
C GLU A 384 8.88 0.41 -20.82
N ASP A 385 9.13 -0.65 -20.07
CA ASP A 385 8.68 -1.99 -20.42
C ASP A 385 7.20 -2.23 -20.13
N VAL A 386 6.64 -1.52 -19.14
CA VAL A 386 5.29 -1.75 -18.63
C VAL A 386 4.43 -0.51 -18.84
N VAL A 387 4.78 0.59 -18.17
CA VAL A 387 3.91 1.78 -18.13
C VAL A 387 3.72 2.37 -19.53
N ASN A 388 4.79 2.53 -20.31
CA ASN A 388 4.74 3.07 -21.66
C ASN A 388 3.83 2.22 -22.57
N LYS A 389 3.86 0.89 -22.46
CA LYS A 389 2.99 0.01 -23.25
C LYS A 389 1.51 0.15 -22.88
N LEU A 390 1.20 0.42 -21.61
CA LEU A 390 -0.17 0.67 -21.17
C LEU A 390 -0.67 2.06 -21.59
N VAL A 391 0.18 3.08 -21.43
CA VAL A 391 -0.13 4.46 -21.84
C VAL A 391 -0.34 4.53 -23.36
N ASP A 392 0.46 3.84 -24.16
CA ASP A 392 0.33 3.81 -25.63
C ASP A 392 -0.77 2.87 -26.16
N HIS A 393 -1.47 2.19 -25.27
CA HIS A 393 -2.49 1.22 -25.65
C HIS A 393 -3.68 1.88 -26.40
N PRO A 394 -4.27 1.24 -27.42
CA PRO A 394 -5.41 1.80 -28.16
C PRO A 394 -6.70 1.88 -27.34
N ASN A 395 -6.86 0.99 -26.35
CA ASN A 395 -7.98 1.04 -25.41
C ASN A 395 -7.70 2.07 -24.29
N PHE A 396 -8.44 3.19 -24.30
CA PHE A 396 -8.29 4.25 -23.29
C PHE A 396 -8.44 3.81 -21.84
N LYS A 397 -9.20 2.73 -21.54
CA LYS A 397 -9.30 2.23 -20.17
C LYS A 397 -7.94 1.70 -19.68
N ILE A 398 -7.20 1.05 -20.57
CA ILE A 398 -5.83 0.60 -20.30
C ILE A 398 -4.87 1.79 -20.19
N THR A 399 -5.02 2.79 -21.06
CA THR A 399 -4.28 4.06 -20.95
C THR A 399 -4.49 4.73 -19.59
N LEU A 400 -5.74 4.81 -19.12
CA LEU A 400 -6.08 5.37 -17.81
C LEU A 400 -5.39 4.59 -16.68
N HIS A 401 -5.36 3.26 -16.74
CA HIS A 401 -4.61 2.46 -15.78
C HIS A 401 -3.09 2.67 -15.85
N GLY A 402 -2.54 2.89 -17.04
CA GLY A 402 -1.13 3.29 -17.20
C GLY A 402 -0.83 4.62 -16.51
N LEU A 403 -1.69 5.63 -16.69
CA LEU A 403 -1.57 6.92 -16.00
C LEU A 403 -1.77 6.78 -14.48
N GLU A 404 -2.69 5.92 -14.06
CA GLU A 404 -2.93 5.59 -12.65
C GLU A 404 -1.72 4.90 -11.99
N MET A 405 -0.97 4.08 -12.75
CA MET A 405 0.30 3.50 -12.27
C MET A 405 1.37 4.59 -12.08
N VAL A 406 1.47 5.56 -13.00
CA VAL A 406 2.37 6.70 -12.84
C VAL A 406 2.02 7.50 -11.58
N GLU A 407 0.73 7.80 -11.38
CA GLU A 407 0.25 8.47 -10.16
C GLU A 407 0.62 7.70 -8.89
N ALA A 408 0.42 6.38 -8.89
CA ALA A 408 0.74 5.53 -7.74
C ALA A 408 2.25 5.51 -7.42
N VAL A 409 3.10 5.46 -8.44
CA VAL A 409 4.57 5.52 -8.27
C VAL A 409 4.98 6.86 -7.64
N ILE A 410 4.48 7.99 -8.17
CA ILE A 410 4.79 9.33 -7.66
C ILE A 410 4.33 9.47 -6.21
N GLU A 411 3.11 9.04 -5.89
CA GLU A 411 2.54 9.18 -4.55
C GLU A 411 3.30 8.35 -3.49
N ARG A 412 3.79 7.16 -3.88
CA ARG A 412 4.43 6.22 -2.96
C ARG A 412 5.91 6.49 -2.77
N LEU A 413 6.63 6.87 -3.83
CA LEU A 413 8.07 7.12 -3.78
C LEU A 413 8.43 8.59 -3.60
N LYS A 414 7.53 9.53 -3.95
CA LYS A 414 7.69 10.98 -3.76
C LYS A 414 9.08 11.45 -4.23
N LEU A 415 9.78 12.25 -3.43
CA LEU A 415 11.10 12.82 -3.72
C LEU A 415 12.15 11.79 -4.15
N SER A 416 12.03 10.51 -3.76
CA SER A 416 12.94 9.45 -4.23
C SER A 416 12.87 9.21 -5.74
N THR A 417 11.86 9.76 -6.43
CA THR A 417 11.72 9.70 -7.90
C THR A 417 12.02 11.02 -8.61
N GLN A 418 12.62 12.00 -7.93
CA GLN A 418 12.90 13.32 -8.51
C GLN A 418 13.82 13.24 -9.74
N SER A 419 14.79 12.32 -9.78
CA SER A 419 15.64 12.08 -10.96
C SER A 419 14.86 11.57 -12.18
N PHE A 420 13.64 11.08 -11.98
CA PHE A 420 12.78 10.51 -13.02
C PHE A 420 11.71 11.51 -13.52
N ILE A 421 11.73 12.78 -13.09
CA ILE A 421 10.77 13.80 -13.56
C ILE A 421 10.74 13.84 -15.10
N LYS A 422 11.91 13.94 -15.75
CA LYS A 422 11.99 14.03 -17.21
C LYS A 422 11.47 12.77 -17.93
N PRO A 423 11.88 11.54 -17.53
CA PRO A 423 11.24 10.31 -18.02
C PRO A 423 9.72 10.29 -17.84
N ILE A 424 9.21 10.65 -16.66
CA ILE A 424 7.77 10.64 -16.37
C ILE A 424 7.03 11.65 -17.27
N VAL A 425 7.54 12.88 -17.36
CA VAL A 425 6.98 13.92 -18.24
C VAL A 425 6.93 13.41 -19.69
N LYS A 426 7.99 12.79 -20.19
CA LYS A 426 8.02 12.20 -21.54
C LYS A 426 6.89 11.18 -21.77
N VAL A 427 6.57 10.34 -20.78
CA VAL A 427 5.43 9.41 -20.87
C VAL A 427 4.10 10.16 -20.90
N LEU A 428 3.91 11.14 -20.02
CA LEU A 428 2.67 11.91 -19.94
C LEU A 428 2.38 12.69 -21.23
N PHE A 429 3.40 13.23 -21.90
CA PHE A 429 3.24 13.97 -23.15
C PHE A 429 2.64 13.17 -24.30
N LYS A 430 2.75 11.83 -24.27
CA LYS A 430 2.09 10.96 -25.26
C LYS A 430 0.57 11.07 -25.23
N ARG A 431 -0.01 11.45 -24.08
CA ARG A 431 -1.46 11.51 -23.84
C ARG A 431 -1.99 12.88 -23.39
N LEU A 432 -1.12 13.89 -23.30
CA LEU A 432 -1.51 15.24 -22.92
C LEU A 432 -2.51 15.85 -23.93
N GLY A 433 -2.28 15.61 -25.23
CA GLY A 433 -3.15 16.05 -26.33
C GLY A 433 -4.20 15.02 -26.78
N ASP A 434 -4.56 14.02 -25.96
CA ASP A 434 -5.46 12.93 -26.37
C ASP A 434 -6.83 13.46 -26.82
N SER A 435 -7.48 12.81 -27.77
CA SER A 435 -8.83 13.19 -28.23
C SER A 435 -9.90 13.12 -27.13
N ARG A 436 -9.75 12.21 -26.16
CA ARG A 436 -10.74 11.92 -25.13
C ARG A 436 -10.50 12.76 -23.88
N ALA A 437 -11.51 13.52 -23.46
CA ALA A 437 -11.43 14.41 -22.30
C ALA A 437 -11.00 13.65 -21.03
N VAL A 438 -11.58 12.48 -20.77
CA VAL A 438 -11.25 11.67 -19.58
C VAL A 438 -9.77 11.28 -19.48
N VAL A 439 -9.10 11.06 -20.61
CA VAL A 439 -7.66 10.72 -20.63
C VAL A 439 -6.83 11.96 -20.37
N ARG A 440 -7.16 13.08 -21.03
CA ARG A 440 -6.49 14.37 -20.81
C ARG A 440 -6.61 14.83 -19.37
N GLU A 441 -7.81 14.77 -18.80
CA GLU A 441 -8.08 15.20 -17.43
C GLU A 441 -7.29 14.36 -16.40
N HIS A 442 -7.25 13.03 -16.58
CA HIS A 442 -6.44 12.18 -15.72
C HIS A 442 -4.95 12.49 -15.88
N ASN A 443 -4.46 12.69 -17.11
CA ASN A 443 -3.07 13.05 -17.36
C ASN A 443 -2.67 14.36 -16.68
N ILE A 444 -3.51 15.39 -16.81
CA ILE A 444 -3.38 16.69 -16.14
C ILE A 444 -3.34 16.52 -14.62
N LYS A 445 -4.23 15.68 -14.06
CA LYS A 445 -4.22 15.35 -12.63
C LYS A 445 -2.87 14.76 -12.19
N VAL A 446 -2.27 13.88 -13.00
CA VAL A 446 -0.93 13.32 -12.70
C VAL A 446 0.14 14.42 -12.71
N ILE A 447 0.12 15.33 -13.70
CA ILE A 447 1.05 16.47 -13.75
C ILE A 447 0.92 17.36 -12.50
N HIS A 448 -0.30 17.68 -12.08
CA HIS A 448 -0.50 18.45 -10.85
C HIS A 448 0.00 17.68 -9.62
N ARG A 449 -0.23 16.37 -9.57
CA ARG A 449 0.30 15.52 -8.50
C ARG A 449 1.83 15.55 -8.45
N MET A 450 2.50 15.57 -9.60
CA MET A 450 3.95 15.77 -9.67
C MET A 450 4.38 17.09 -9.03
N MET A 451 3.69 18.19 -9.33
CA MET A 451 4.01 19.52 -8.75
C MET A 451 3.73 19.60 -7.23
N TYR A 452 2.92 18.71 -6.67
CA TYR A 452 2.75 18.60 -5.21
C TYR A 452 3.89 17.84 -4.52
N HIS A 453 4.55 16.91 -5.21
CA HIS A 453 5.61 16.07 -4.62
C HIS A 453 7.02 16.50 -5.05
N PHE A 454 7.16 17.29 -6.11
CA PHE A 454 8.40 17.82 -6.65
C PHE A 454 8.33 19.34 -6.78
N PRO A 455 9.47 20.06 -6.79
CA PRO A 455 9.49 21.50 -7.04
C PRO A 455 8.72 21.85 -8.34
N PRO A 456 7.66 22.69 -8.26
CA PRO A 456 6.85 23.05 -9.43
C PRO A 456 7.68 23.63 -10.59
N GLN A 457 8.68 24.45 -10.29
CA GLN A 457 9.62 24.99 -11.28
C GLN A 457 10.26 23.90 -12.13
N HIS A 458 10.81 22.84 -11.51
CA HIS A 458 11.52 21.78 -12.24
C HIS A 458 10.57 20.99 -13.15
N VAL A 459 9.34 20.75 -12.69
CA VAL A 459 8.31 20.08 -13.51
C VAL A 459 7.94 20.94 -14.72
N ILE A 460 7.72 22.24 -14.51
CA ILE A 460 7.42 23.20 -15.57
C ILE A 460 8.57 23.33 -16.58
N GLU A 461 9.82 23.37 -16.13
CA GLU A 461 10.98 23.41 -17.03
C GLU A 461 11.02 22.19 -17.96
N CYS A 462 10.78 20.99 -17.44
CA CYS A 462 10.67 19.77 -18.27
C CYS A 462 9.48 19.82 -19.24
N ILE A 463 8.35 20.43 -18.85
CA ILE A 463 7.18 20.61 -19.72
C ILE A 463 7.49 21.61 -20.84
N LEU A 464 8.19 22.71 -20.53
CA LEU A 464 8.55 23.78 -21.47
C LEU A 464 9.54 23.33 -22.55
N GLU A 465 10.33 22.27 -22.30
CA GLU A 465 11.16 21.63 -23.33
C GLU A 465 10.34 21.19 -24.57
N GLN A 466 9.02 21.00 -24.42
CA GLN A 466 8.11 20.57 -25.48
C GLN A 466 7.30 21.72 -26.11
N LYS A 467 7.63 22.99 -25.83
CA LYS A 467 6.87 24.15 -26.32
C LYS A 467 6.78 24.27 -27.84
N TYR A 468 7.73 23.69 -28.59
CA TYR A 468 7.71 23.65 -30.07
C TYR A 468 7.20 22.32 -30.65
N HIS A 469 6.38 21.59 -29.90
CA HIS A 469 5.86 20.30 -30.34
C HIS A 469 5.00 20.41 -31.62
N ARG A 470 5.08 19.41 -32.51
CA ARG A 470 4.36 19.41 -33.81
C ARG A 470 2.84 19.53 -33.66
N ASN A 471 2.27 18.86 -32.67
CA ASN A 471 0.84 18.92 -32.35
C ASN A 471 0.50 20.22 -31.60
N PRO A 472 -0.33 21.13 -32.17
CA PRO A 472 -0.68 22.39 -31.53
C PRO A 472 -1.47 22.23 -30.22
N LYS A 473 -2.22 21.14 -30.04
CA LYS A 473 -2.90 20.86 -28.77
C LYS A 473 -1.91 20.62 -27.63
N ILE A 474 -0.76 20.02 -27.93
CA ILE A 474 0.30 19.82 -26.94
C ILE A 474 0.96 21.15 -26.60
N ARG A 475 1.21 22.02 -27.59
CA ARG A 475 1.76 23.36 -27.35
C ARG A 475 0.81 24.22 -26.51
N GLU A 476 -0.49 24.18 -26.79
CA GLU A 476 -1.52 24.81 -25.96
C GLU A 476 -1.50 24.26 -24.53
N GLU A 477 -1.46 22.93 -24.35
CA GLU A 477 -1.41 22.34 -23.01
C GLU A 477 -0.13 22.67 -22.24
N VAL A 478 1.02 22.82 -22.91
CA VAL A 478 2.27 23.30 -22.29
C VAL A 478 2.04 24.66 -21.63
N VAL A 479 1.45 25.60 -22.36
CA VAL A 479 1.13 26.94 -21.85
C VAL A 479 0.09 26.84 -20.72
N ASN A 480 -0.96 26.06 -20.90
CA ASN A 480 -2.00 25.88 -19.88
C ASN A 480 -1.47 25.24 -18.59
N ARG A 481 -0.45 24.37 -18.66
CA ARG A 481 0.21 23.83 -17.47
C ARG A 481 0.98 24.91 -16.71
N VAL A 482 1.63 25.85 -17.42
CA VAL A 482 2.31 27.00 -16.79
C VAL A 482 1.28 27.92 -16.12
N THR A 483 0.20 28.27 -16.83
CA THR A 483 -0.92 29.03 -16.25
C THR A 483 -1.47 28.37 -14.98
N ALA A 484 -1.78 27.07 -15.06
CA ALA A 484 -2.31 26.32 -13.91
C ALA A 484 -1.33 26.31 -12.74
N ALA A 485 -0.04 26.11 -12.98
CA ALA A 485 0.97 26.10 -11.92
C ALA A 485 1.07 27.45 -11.20
N LEU A 486 1.08 28.56 -11.94
CA LEU A 486 1.12 29.91 -11.36
C LEU A 486 -0.12 30.25 -10.51
N LEU A 487 -1.28 29.67 -10.85
CA LEU A 487 -2.52 29.85 -10.09
C LEU A 487 -2.62 28.92 -8.87
N MET A 488 -1.96 27.75 -8.91
CA MET A 488 -2.05 26.75 -7.85
C MET A 488 -0.98 26.89 -6.78
N PHE A 489 0.23 27.37 -7.13
CA PHE A 489 1.38 27.41 -6.24
C PHE A 489 1.85 28.84 -5.96
N PRO A 490 2.48 29.11 -4.80
CA PRO A 490 3.01 30.43 -4.49
C PRO A 490 4.02 30.90 -5.53
N ARG A 491 4.00 32.20 -5.87
CA ARG A 491 4.97 32.81 -6.81
C ARG A 491 6.45 32.61 -6.46
N THR A 492 6.77 32.32 -5.19
CA THR A 492 8.13 32.06 -4.71
C THR A 492 8.70 30.73 -5.18
N GLU A 493 7.84 29.81 -5.65
CA GLU A 493 8.24 28.52 -6.23
C GLU A 493 8.73 28.65 -7.68
N PHE A 494 8.71 29.84 -8.26
CA PHE A 494 8.96 30.05 -9.69
C PHE A 494 9.98 31.15 -9.99
N ASP A 495 10.78 30.93 -11.03
CA ASP A 495 11.53 32.00 -11.71
C ASP A 495 10.63 32.68 -12.74
N LEU A 496 9.86 33.67 -12.29
CA LEU A 496 8.90 34.39 -13.13
C LEU A 496 9.58 35.09 -14.32
N CYS A 497 10.80 35.60 -14.14
CA CYS A 497 11.53 36.27 -15.21
C CYS A 497 11.86 35.29 -16.33
N LYS A 498 12.41 34.12 -15.99
CA LYS A 498 12.68 33.05 -16.96
C LYS A 498 11.40 32.60 -17.67
N LEU A 499 10.31 32.42 -16.93
CA LEU A 499 9.01 32.03 -17.51
C LEU A 499 8.48 33.05 -18.53
N CYS A 500 8.71 34.35 -18.34
CA CYS A 500 8.35 35.38 -19.33
C CYS A 500 9.03 35.14 -20.67
N TYR A 501 10.35 34.88 -20.66
CA TYR A 501 11.13 34.60 -21.88
C TYR A 501 10.79 33.23 -22.49
N GLU A 502 10.34 32.27 -21.68
CA GLU A 502 9.93 30.96 -22.19
C GLU A 502 8.58 31.01 -22.92
N ILE A 503 7.63 31.80 -22.39
CA ILE A 503 6.23 31.90 -22.89
C ILE A 503 6.06 32.94 -23.99
N ALA A 504 6.75 34.09 -23.93
CA ALA A 504 6.57 35.17 -24.91
C ALA A 504 6.70 34.69 -26.38
N PRO A 505 7.66 33.82 -26.77
CA PRO A 505 7.75 33.28 -28.13
C PRO A 505 6.50 32.51 -28.60
N MET A 506 5.67 32.01 -27.68
CA MET A 506 4.44 31.28 -28.01
C MET A 506 3.27 32.22 -28.37
N LEU A 507 3.42 33.54 -28.21
CA LEU A 507 2.44 34.54 -28.64
C LEU A 507 2.34 34.63 -30.16
N VAL A 508 3.42 34.29 -30.88
CA VAL A 508 3.50 34.31 -32.35
C VAL A 508 3.32 32.91 -32.96
N ASP A 509 2.74 31.96 -32.20
CA ASP A 509 2.51 30.61 -32.70
C ASP A 509 1.61 30.59 -33.95
N SER A 510 1.93 29.67 -34.88
CA SER A 510 1.14 29.41 -36.10
C SER A 510 -0.37 29.20 -35.88
N LYS A 511 -0.79 28.67 -34.72
CA LYS A 511 -2.19 28.33 -34.42
C LYS A 511 -2.79 29.29 -33.40
N ARG A 512 -3.96 29.85 -33.74
CA ARG A 512 -4.72 30.80 -32.89
C ARG A 512 -4.92 30.31 -31.47
N MET A 513 -5.28 29.04 -31.27
CA MET A 513 -5.52 28.45 -29.94
C MET A 513 -4.30 28.59 -29.02
N VAL A 514 -3.09 28.37 -29.54
CA VAL A 514 -1.85 28.48 -28.77
C VAL A 514 -1.59 29.96 -28.44
N ARG A 515 -1.78 30.87 -29.41
CA ARG A 515 -1.62 32.31 -29.17
C ARG A 515 -2.56 32.84 -28.08
N LEU A 516 -3.81 32.38 -28.05
CA LEU A 516 -4.79 32.75 -27.03
C LEU A 516 -4.38 32.23 -25.64
N ALA A 517 -4.01 30.95 -25.54
CA ALA A 517 -3.49 30.40 -24.29
C ALA A 517 -2.24 31.16 -23.81
N SER A 518 -1.35 31.55 -24.72
CA SER A 518 -0.16 32.36 -24.41
C SER A 518 -0.53 33.74 -23.88
N LEU A 519 -1.52 34.41 -24.47
CA LEU A 519 -2.01 35.71 -23.97
C LEU A 519 -2.58 35.58 -22.55
N GLU A 520 -3.38 34.55 -22.29
CA GLU A 520 -3.92 34.26 -20.95
C GLU A 520 -2.79 33.99 -19.94
N CYS A 521 -1.79 33.19 -20.32
CA CYS A 521 -0.63 32.92 -19.48
C CYS A 521 0.20 34.17 -19.18
N ILE A 522 0.36 35.07 -20.17
CA ILE A 522 1.07 36.34 -20.02
C ILE A 522 0.33 37.26 -19.04
N ALA A 523 -1.00 37.32 -19.09
CA ALA A 523 -1.80 38.06 -18.12
C ALA A 523 -1.60 37.51 -16.68
N VAL A 524 -1.57 36.19 -16.52
CA VAL A 524 -1.29 35.55 -15.23
C VAL A 524 0.14 35.83 -14.74
N LEU A 525 1.14 35.83 -15.64
CA LEU A 525 2.51 36.23 -15.31
C LEU A 525 2.61 37.70 -14.90
N ALA A 526 1.92 38.60 -15.60
CA ALA A 526 1.85 40.02 -15.25
C ALA A 526 1.28 40.21 -13.84
N GLN A 527 0.19 39.51 -13.53
CA GLN A 527 -0.41 39.49 -12.21
C GLN A 527 0.56 38.94 -11.14
N ALA A 528 1.29 37.87 -11.44
CA ALA A 528 2.24 37.26 -10.51
C ALA A 528 3.46 38.15 -10.22
N LEU A 529 3.96 38.88 -11.22
CA LEU A 529 5.05 39.86 -11.08
C LEU A 529 4.61 41.09 -10.27
N GLY A 530 3.37 41.53 -10.49
CA GLY A 530 2.78 42.74 -9.95
C GLY A 530 3.06 43.97 -10.83
N HIS A 531 2.18 44.98 -10.73
CA HIS A 531 2.17 46.15 -11.63
C HIS A 531 3.50 46.93 -11.72
N HIS A 532 4.34 46.87 -10.69
CA HIS A 532 5.61 47.61 -10.64
C HIS A 532 6.83 46.84 -11.17
N ARG A 533 6.68 45.57 -11.57
CA ARG A 533 7.79 44.71 -12.01
C ARG A 533 7.53 44.06 -13.37
N LEU A 534 6.81 44.76 -14.25
CA LEU A 534 6.47 44.27 -15.58
C LEU A 534 7.64 44.34 -16.58
N THR A 535 8.76 44.99 -16.22
CA THR A 535 9.91 45.18 -17.11
C THR A 535 10.40 43.87 -17.76
N PRO A 536 10.62 42.76 -17.03
CA PRO A 536 11.07 41.51 -17.65
C PRO A 536 10.06 40.94 -18.65
N LEU A 537 8.76 41.10 -18.36
CA LEU A 537 7.68 40.65 -19.24
C LEU A 537 7.65 41.48 -20.53
N MET A 538 7.68 42.81 -20.41
CA MET A 538 7.67 43.71 -21.56
C MET A 538 8.91 43.50 -22.43
N SER A 539 10.10 43.35 -21.83
CA SER A 539 11.32 43.06 -22.58
C SER A 539 11.29 41.70 -23.30
N ALA A 540 10.66 40.68 -22.71
CA ALA A 540 10.49 39.39 -23.38
C ALA A 540 9.52 39.48 -24.59
N VAL A 541 8.46 40.27 -24.46
CA VAL A 541 7.48 40.52 -25.54
C VAL A 541 8.12 41.35 -26.66
N GLU A 542 8.84 42.43 -26.33
CA GLU A 542 9.61 43.26 -27.26
C GLU A 542 10.63 42.42 -28.06
N ALA A 543 11.38 41.55 -27.37
CA ALA A 543 12.34 40.66 -28.02
C ALA A 543 11.66 39.66 -28.97
N THR A 544 10.46 39.19 -28.63
CA THR A 544 9.67 38.31 -29.49
C THR A 544 9.14 39.05 -30.72
N GLU A 545 8.64 40.27 -30.53
CA GLU A 545 8.13 41.12 -31.60
C GLU A 545 9.25 41.45 -32.60
N ALA A 546 10.41 41.92 -32.12
CA ALA A 546 11.57 42.23 -32.95
C ALA A 546 12.14 41.01 -33.70
N GLY A 547 11.98 39.80 -33.15
CA GLY A 547 12.44 38.55 -33.77
C GLY A 547 11.43 37.92 -34.75
N SER A 548 10.25 38.50 -34.94
CA SER A 548 9.18 37.95 -35.77
C SER A 548 8.65 38.98 -36.78
N GLU A 549 7.98 38.54 -37.83
CA GLU A 549 7.25 39.44 -38.76
C GLU A 549 5.93 39.96 -38.18
N SER A 550 5.70 39.79 -36.86
CA SER A 550 4.44 40.13 -36.20
C SER A 550 4.52 41.54 -35.62
N GLU A 551 3.60 42.43 -35.98
CA GLU A 551 3.49 43.77 -35.41
C GLU A 551 2.32 43.89 -34.42
N GLY A 552 2.46 44.74 -33.40
CA GLY A 552 1.42 45.07 -32.43
C GLY A 552 1.33 44.14 -31.22
N LEU A 553 2.37 43.33 -30.97
CA LEU A 553 2.37 42.35 -29.87
C LEU A 553 2.37 43.04 -28.50
N ILE A 554 3.19 44.09 -28.33
CA ILE A 554 3.21 44.93 -27.12
C ILE A 554 1.82 45.48 -26.80
N ASN A 555 1.12 46.03 -27.79
CA ASN A 555 -0.21 46.61 -27.60
C ASN A 555 -1.23 45.54 -27.19
N ALA A 556 -1.20 44.36 -27.82
CA ALA A 556 -2.09 43.26 -27.47
C ALA A 556 -1.89 42.79 -26.02
N VAL A 557 -0.63 42.72 -25.58
CA VAL A 557 -0.28 42.33 -24.21
C VAL A 557 -0.72 43.41 -23.20
N GLN A 558 -0.49 44.69 -23.49
CA GLN A 558 -0.91 45.80 -22.62
C GLN A 558 -2.43 45.89 -22.41
N VAL A 559 -3.23 45.48 -23.41
CA VAL A 559 -4.70 45.44 -23.29
C VAL A 559 -5.17 44.26 -22.44
N SER A 560 -4.31 43.26 -22.23
CA SER A 560 -4.67 42.02 -21.54
C SER A 560 -4.59 42.11 -20.01
N PHE A 561 -4.10 43.21 -19.43
CA PHE A 561 -4.02 43.41 -17.97
C PHE A 561 -4.30 44.83 -17.50
#